data_AF-A0A0A2X2H3-F1
#
_entry.id   AF-A0A0A2X2H3-F1
#
_cell.length_a   1.000
_cell.length_b   1.000
_cell.length_c   1.000
_cell.angle_alpha   90.00
_cell.angle_beta   90.00
_cell.angle_gamma   90.00
#
_symmetry.space_group_name_H-M   'P 1'
#
loop_
_entity.id
_entity.type
_entity.pdbx_description
1 polymer ?
#
loop_
_entity_poly.entity_id
_entity_poly.type
_entity_poly.pdbx_seq_one_letter_code
_entity_poly.pdbx_strand_id
1 'polypeptide(L)'
;MSELPSWSDSAARRAIVDFVRRTTTPGGPDFVAPAERIAVFDNDGTLWSEQPMYFQFLFALDRVRALAGANPEWATTTPFKWVLDGDMKALAASGEKGLMPIVAATHAGMTTDAFGEIVREWMAQARHPTTRKPYHAMVFQPMQELMAYLRANGYGTWIVSGGGQEFLRAWVESVYGVPPQQVIGSYAGLHYEGGDAPSILKTAQPELVDDHAGKPVGIQRFSSAGVRSWRSATPTAISRCSNGRRVVQARVTPRCCITPMACANSRTTANRRRACSPAGWTKPPRADGP
;
A
#
# COMPACT_ATOMS: atom_id res chain seq x y z
N MET A 1 8.86 5.51 -28.56
CA MET A 1 8.23 6.12 -27.37
C MET A 1 9.24 6.13 -26.26
N SER A 2 9.36 7.22 -25.49
CA SER A 2 10.33 7.31 -24.39
C SER A 2 9.94 6.39 -23.23
N GLU A 3 10.89 5.66 -22.67
CA GLU A 3 10.68 4.88 -21.45
C GLU A 3 10.33 5.83 -20.28
N LEU A 4 9.25 5.52 -19.55
CA LEU A 4 8.81 6.26 -18.35
C LEU A 4 8.54 7.77 -18.63
N PRO A 5 7.54 8.12 -19.47
CA PRO A 5 7.34 9.48 -19.97
C PRO A 5 6.93 10.51 -18.90
N SER A 6 6.20 10.10 -17.85
CA SER A 6 5.79 11.00 -16.77
C SER A 6 6.85 11.11 -15.65
N TRP A 7 8.00 10.47 -15.81
CA TRP A 7 9.11 10.57 -14.86
C TRP A 7 10.07 11.68 -15.27
N SER A 8 10.33 12.61 -14.34
CA SER A 8 11.40 13.59 -14.50
C SER A 8 12.76 12.90 -14.69
N ASP A 9 13.68 13.55 -15.41
CA ASP A 9 15.06 13.07 -15.53
C ASP A 9 15.79 13.18 -14.19
N SER A 10 15.66 12.12 -13.40
CA SER A 10 16.05 12.05 -12.00
C SER A 10 16.93 10.83 -11.75
N ALA A 11 17.65 10.84 -10.63
CA ALA A 11 18.44 9.70 -10.19
C ALA A 11 17.59 8.43 -10.05
N ALA A 12 16.34 8.55 -9.60
CA ALA A 12 15.40 7.43 -9.49
C ALA A 12 15.06 6.82 -10.86
N ARG A 13 14.66 7.66 -11.83
CA ARG A 13 14.35 7.21 -13.20
C ARG A 13 15.54 6.47 -13.82
N ARG A 14 16.74 7.04 -13.73
CA ARG A 14 17.96 6.42 -14.26
C ARG A 14 18.28 5.09 -13.58
N ALA A 15 18.17 5.04 -12.25
CA ALA A 15 18.40 3.81 -11.49
C ALA A 15 17.42 2.69 -11.87
N ILE A 16 16.15 3.01 -12.13
CA ILE A 16 15.14 2.05 -12.60
C ILE A 16 15.52 1.49 -13.97
N VAL A 17 15.80 2.36 -14.95
CA VAL A 17 16.15 1.94 -16.31
C VAL A 17 17.44 1.13 -16.32
N ASP A 18 18.46 1.58 -15.58
CA ASP A 18 19.73 0.86 -15.43
C ASP A 18 19.54 -0.51 -14.78
N PHE A 19 18.72 -0.58 -13.74
CA PHE A 19 18.41 -1.83 -13.05
C PHE A 19 17.76 -2.82 -14.01
N VAL A 20 16.69 -2.42 -14.70
CA VAL A 20 15.98 -3.27 -15.66
C VAL A 20 16.93 -3.73 -16.76
N ARG A 21 17.71 -2.82 -17.35
CA ARG A 21 18.70 -3.18 -18.38
C ARG A 21 19.68 -4.25 -17.89
N ARG A 22 20.27 -4.10 -16.69
CA ARG A 22 21.26 -5.05 -16.16
C ARG A 22 20.67 -6.44 -15.88
N THR A 23 19.44 -6.50 -15.38
CA THR A 23 18.79 -7.78 -15.02
C THR A 23 18.13 -8.48 -16.20
N THR A 24 17.88 -7.78 -17.31
CA THR A 24 17.26 -8.38 -18.49
C THR A 24 18.24 -8.70 -19.61
N THR A 25 19.47 -8.15 -19.58
CA THR A 25 20.52 -8.43 -20.57
C THR A 25 21.07 -9.86 -20.42
N PRO A 26 20.83 -10.78 -21.38
CA PRO A 26 21.31 -12.16 -21.30
C PRO A 26 22.84 -12.24 -21.22
N GLY A 27 23.35 -13.20 -20.45
CA GLY A 27 24.79 -13.40 -20.26
C GLY A 27 25.49 -12.39 -19.34
N GLY A 28 24.78 -11.37 -18.86
CA GLY A 28 25.30 -10.41 -17.89
C GLY A 28 25.39 -10.97 -16.47
N PRO A 29 26.29 -10.42 -15.61
CA PRO A 29 26.48 -10.91 -14.23
C PRO A 29 25.27 -10.68 -13.31
N ASP A 30 24.37 -9.77 -13.69
CA ASP A 30 23.14 -9.46 -12.96
C ASP A 30 21.88 -10.04 -13.62
N PHE A 31 22.02 -10.80 -14.71
CA PHE A 31 20.88 -11.37 -15.43
C PHE A 31 19.99 -12.19 -14.50
N VAL A 32 18.68 -11.95 -14.59
CA VAL A 32 17.64 -12.69 -13.88
C VAL A 32 16.77 -13.37 -14.92
N ALA A 33 16.54 -14.68 -14.79
CA ALA A 33 15.67 -15.41 -15.69
C ALA A 33 14.23 -14.86 -15.60
N PRO A 34 13.45 -14.81 -16.71
CA PRO A 34 12.10 -14.23 -16.69
C PRO A 34 11.19 -14.74 -15.56
N ALA A 35 11.24 -16.05 -15.26
CA ALA A 35 10.44 -16.65 -14.19
C ALA A 35 10.79 -16.15 -12.77
N GLU A 36 11.96 -15.53 -12.59
CA GLU A 36 12.44 -15.00 -11.30
C GLU A 36 12.29 -13.47 -11.21
N ARG A 37 11.82 -12.81 -12.28
CA ARG A 37 11.66 -11.34 -12.32
C ARG A 37 10.37 -10.92 -11.62
N ILE A 38 10.39 -10.90 -10.30
CA ILE A 38 9.24 -10.46 -9.49
C ILE A 38 9.52 -9.05 -8.96
N ALA A 39 8.61 -8.11 -9.26
CA ALA A 39 8.59 -6.77 -8.70
C ALA A 39 7.35 -6.60 -7.81
N VAL A 40 7.55 -6.23 -6.56
CA VAL A 40 6.47 -6.00 -5.59
C VAL A 40 6.28 -4.51 -5.32
N PHE A 41 5.02 -4.08 -5.19
CA PHE A 41 4.61 -2.72 -4.93
C PHE A 41 3.67 -2.67 -3.73
N ASP A 42 3.87 -1.71 -2.84
CA ASP A 42 2.79 -1.30 -1.94
C ASP A 42 1.67 -0.60 -2.72
N ASN A 43 0.47 -0.46 -2.16
CA ASN A 43 -0.62 0.27 -2.81
C ASN A 43 -0.77 1.70 -2.24
N ASP A 44 -1.18 1.81 -0.98
CA ASP A 44 -1.38 3.09 -0.30
C ASP A 44 -0.07 3.91 -0.23
N GLY A 45 -0.14 5.18 -0.62
CA GLY A 45 1.01 6.08 -0.68
C GLY A 45 2.05 5.76 -1.76
N THR A 46 1.87 4.66 -2.50
CA THR A 46 2.85 4.15 -3.50
C THR A 46 2.28 4.05 -4.90
N LEU A 47 1.09 3.48 -5.11
CA LEU A 47 0.41 3.42 -6.41
C LEU A 47 -0.74 4.44 -6.51
N TRP A 48 -1.34 4.79 -5.37
CA TRP A 48 -2.33 5.86 -5.26
C TRP A 48 -2.12 6.71 -4.00
N SER A 49 -2.86 7.81 -3.90
CA SER A 49 -2.87 8.64 -2.70
C SER A 49 -3.47 7.89 -1.50
N GLU A 50 -3.01 8.22 -0.29
CA GLU A 50 -3.50 7.72 0.99
C GLU A 50 -4.03 8.85 1.89
N GLN A 51 -4.15 10.06 1.34
CA GLN A 51 -4.58 11.24 2.07
C GLN A 51 -6.05 11.51 1.76
N PRO A 52 -6.83 12.06 2.72
CA PRO A 52 -6.44 12.36 4.10
C PRO A 52 -6.36 11.13 5.01
N MET A 53 -6.80 9.98 4.51
CA MET A 53 -6.83 8.68 5.19
C MET A 53 -6.80 7.58 4.14
N TYR A 54 -6.32 6.38 4.48
CA TYR A 54 -6.39 5.20 3.62
C TYR A 54 -7.81 5.01 3.06
N PHE A 55 -7.92 4.82 1.74
CA PHE A 55 -9.23 4.80 1.08
C PHE A 55 -10.08 3.60 1.51
N GLN A 56 -9.47 2.48 1.89
CA GLN A 56 -10.21 1.37 2.48
C GLN A 56 -10.85 1.74 3.83
N PHE A 57 -10.21 2.59 4.64
CA PHE A 57 -10.85 3.06 5.86
C PHE A 57 -12.02 3.98 5.54
N LEU A 58 -11.90 4.89 4.56
CA LEU A 58 -13.04 5.69 4.10
C LEU A 58 -14.20 4.81 3.60
N PHE A 59 -13.89 3.75 2.85
CA PHE A 59 -14.86 2.71 2.49
C PHE A 59 -15.53 2.10 3.72
N ALA A 60 -14.74 1.69 4.72
CA ALA A 60 -15.27 1.12 5.95
C ALA A 60 -16.18 2.10 6.71
N LEU A 61 -15.85 3.39 6.74
CA LEU A 61 -16.71 4.43 7.35
C LEU A 61 -18.06 4.55 6.61
N ASP A 62 -18.06 4.53 5.28
CA ASP A 62 -19.29 4.54 4.49
C ASP A 62 -20.10 3.25 4.69
N ARG A 63 -19.43 2.11 4.86
CA ARG A 63 -20.08 0.84 5.22
C ARG A 63 -20.74 0.89 6.60
N VAL A 64 -20.12 1.53 7.59
CA VAL A 64 -20.76 1.73 8.91
C VAL A 64 -22.08 2.49 8.75
N ARG A 65 -22.09 3.57 7.96
CA ARG A 65 -23.32 4.35 7.71
C ARG A 65 -24.38 3.52 6.99
N ALA A 66 -23.99 2.76 5.97
CA ALA A 66 -24.91 1.91 5.21
C ALA A 66 -25.52 0.77 6.05
N LEU A 67 -24.77 0.24 7.01
CA LEU A 67 -25.19 -0.88 7.86
C LEU A 67 -25.82 -0.44 9.19
N ALA A 68 -25.82 0.86 9.51
CA ALA A 68 -26.30 1.38 10.79
C ALA A 68 -27.76 1.00 11.09
N GLY A 69 -28.63 0.94 10.08
CA GLY A 69 -30.03 0.54 10.26
C GLY A 69 -30.21 -0.89 10.72
N ALA A 70 -29.27 -1.78 10.38
CA ALA A 70 -29.26 -3.18 10.82
C ALA A 70 -28.50 -3.40 12.14
N ASN A 71 -27.80 -2.38 12.64
CA ASN A 71 -26.93 -2.45 13.82
C ASN A 71 -27.21 -1.24 14.74
N PRO A 72 -28.41 -1.14 15.35
CA PRO A 72 -28.83 0.03 16.12
C PRO A 72 -27.93 0.32 17.33
N GLU A 73 -27.24 -0.68 17.87
CA GLU A 73 -26.28 -0.54 18.97
C GLU A 73 -25.06 0.33 18.59
N TRP A 74 -24.74 0.45 17.30
CA TRP A 74 -23.63 1.30 16.83
C TRP A 74 -23.84 2.79 17.12
N ALA A 75 -25.06 3.23 17.37
CA ALA A 75 -25.36 4.61 17.77
C ALA A 75 -24.74 4.98 19.13
N THR A 76 -24.48 3.99 19.99
CA THR A 76 -23.92 4.18 21.35
C THR A 76 -22.57 3.50 21.53
N THR A 77 -22.19 2.55 20.67
CA THR A 77 -20.93 1.83 20.76
C THR A 77 -19.80 2.49 19.94
N THR A 78 -18.75 2.94 20.63
CA THR A 78 -17.47 3.33 20.02
C THR A 78 -16.72 2.09 19.50
N PRO A 79 -16.06 2.13 18.33
CA PRO A 79 -15.79 3.30 17.48
C PRO A 79 -16.88 3.65 16.45
N PHE A 80 -17.93 2.82 16.29
CA PHE A 80 -18.99 3.05 15.31
C PHE A 80 -19.72 4.38 15.53
N LYS A 81 -20.00 4.71 16.79
CA LYS A 81 -20.61 5.99 17.18
C LYS A 81 -19.87 7.19 16.60
N TRP A 82 -18.53 7.20 16.65
CA TRP A 82 -17.74 8.30 16.11
C TRP A 82 -17.92 8.46 14.60
N VAL A 83 -18.12 7.36 13.87
CA VAL A 83 -18.40 7.41 12.43
C VAL A 83 -19.77 8.02 12.14
N LEU A 84 -20.78 7.64 12.91
CA LEU A 84 -22.16 8.10 12.77
C LEU A 84 -22.33 9.56 13.18
N ASP A 85 -21.62 10.00 14.22
CA ASP A 85 -21.59 11.39 14.68
C ASP A 85 -20.68 12.30 13.80
N GLY A 86 -19.85 11.71 12.93
CA GLY A 86 -18.87 12.45 12.13
C GLY A 86 -17.65 12.94 12.91
N ASP A 87 -17.33 12.34 14.07
CA ASP A 87 -16.18 12.67 14.91
C ASP A 87 -14.87 12.10 14.34
N MET A 88 -14.43 12.70 13.23
CA MET A 88 -13.17 12.33 12.56
C MET A 88 -11.94 12.61 13.43
N LYS A 89 -12.05 13.50 14.43
CA LYS A 89 -10.95 13.80 15.34
C LYS A 89 -10.74 12.66 16.33
N ALA A 90 -11.81 12.10 16.89
CA ALA A 90 -11.73 10.92 17.74
C ALA A 90 -11.24 9.70 16.97
N LEU A 91 -11.73 9.48 15.74
CA LEU A 91 -11.23 8.42 14.86
C LEU A 91 -9.74 8.56 14.59
N ALA A 92 -9.27 9.76 14.20
CA ALA A 92 -7.85 10.00 13.96
C ALA A 92 -7.00 9.79 15.23
N ALA A 93 -7.48 10.23 16.39
CA ALA A 93 -6.78 10.05 17.66
C ALA A 93 -6.71 8.58 18.11
N SER A 94 -7.69 7.75 17.73
CA SER A 94 -7.72 6.32 18.05
C SER A 94 -6.72 5.48 17.26
N GLY A 95 -6.23 6.01 16.14
CA GLY A 95 -5.31 5.34 15.24
C GLY A 95 -5.85 4.00 14.71
N GLU A 96 -4.94 3.11 14.34
CA GLU A 96 -5.27 1.79 13.80
C GLU A 96 -6.16 0.96 14.73
N LYS A 97 -5.93 1.03 16.05
CA LYS A 97 -6.71 0.27 17.05
C LYS A 97 -8.21 0.60 17.02
N GLY A 98 -8.57 1.86 16.79
CA GLY A 98 -9.98 2.25 16.68
C GLY A 98 -10.59 1.96 15.31
N LEU A 99 -9.77 1.72 14.28
CA LEU A 99 -10.24 1.43 12.93
C LEU A 99 -10.40 -0.08 12.68
N MET A 100 -9.64 -0.92 13.39
CA MET A 100 -9.71 -2.38 13.26
C MET A 100 -11.11 -2.97 13.54
N PRO A 101 -11.83 -2.58 14.62
CA PRO A 101 -13.20 -3.06 14.84
C PRO A 101 -14.17 -2.65 13.72
N ILE A 102 -13.99 -1.46 13.16
CA ILE A 102 -14.80 -0.97 12.03
C ILE A 102 -14.56 -1.86 10.81
N VAL A 103 -13.31 -2.13 10.46
CA VAL A 103 -12.98 -3.01 9.33
C VAL A 103 -13.54 -4.41 9.55
N ALA A 104 -13.31 -5.00 10.72
CA ALA A 104 -13.80 -6.34 11.05
C ALA A 104 -15.32 -6.47 10.89
N ALA A 105 -16.08 -5.52 11.45
CA ALA A 105 -17.55 -5.54 11.41
C ALA A 105 -18.13 -5.25 10.02
N THR A 106 -17.42 -4.48 9.18
CA THR A 106 -17.93 -4.08 7.86
C THR A 106 -17.49 -4.97 6.71
N HIS A 107 -16.49 -5.85 6.92
CA HIS A 107 -15.86 -6.64 5.87
C HIS A 107 -16.10 -8.16 5.98
N ALA A 108 -16.70 -8.64 7.07
CA ALA A 108 -16.96 -10.05 7.35
C ALA A 108 -18.46 -10.40 7.30
N GLY A 109 -18.78 -11.70 7.36
CA GLY A 109 -20.16 -12.19 7.42
C GLY A 109 -20.87 -12.23 6.06
N MET A 110 -20.12 -12.13 4.96
CA MET A 110 -20.64 -12.17 3.59
C MET A 110 -19.68 -12.95 2.68
N THR A 111 -20.15 -13.33 1.50
CA THR A 111 -19.31 -14.00 0.51
C THR A 111 -18.22 -13.07 -0.02
N THR A 112 -17.11 -13.64 -0.50
CA THR A 112 -16.06 -12.87 -1.18
C THR A 112 -16.60 -12.13 -2.41
N ASP A 113 -17.53 -12.75 -3.13
CA ASP A 113 -18.14 -12.17 -4.33
C ASP A 113 -19.03 -10.98 -3.99
N ALA A 114 -19.91 -11.13 -2.98
CA ALA A 114 -20.76 -10.03 -2.50
C ALA A 114 -19.91 -8.87 -1.98
N PHE A 115 -18.84 -9.16 -1.24
CA PHE A 115 -17.91 -8.14 -0.80
C PHE A 115 -17.23 -7.42 -1.98
N GLY A 116 -16.82 -8.17 -3.00
CA GLY A 116 -16.23 -7.62 -4.23
C GLY A 116 -17.17 -6.66 -4.96
N GLU A 117 -18.45 -7.00 -5.07
CA GLU A 117 -19.45 -6.11 -5.68
C GLU A 117 -19.65 -4.82 -4.87
N ILE A 118 -19.78 -4.93 -3.55
CA ILE A 118 -19.91 -3.75 -2.67
C ILE A 118 -18.71 -2.81 -2.84
N VAL A 119 -17.50 -3.36 -2.97
CA VAL A 119 -16.29 -2.55 -3.22
C VAL A 119 -16.33 -1.90 -4.61
N ARG A 120 -16.71 -2.64 -5.65
CA ARG A 120 -16.83 -2.10 -7.02
C ARG A 120 -17.85 -0.96 -7.10
N GLU A 121 -19.01 -1.12 -6.47
CA GLU A 121 -20.04 -0.09 -6.38
C GLU A 121 -19.53 1.17 -5.68
N TRP A 122 -18.86 1.00 -4.53
CA TRP A 122 -18.25 2.12 -3.82
C TRP A 122 -17.19 2.81 -4.66
N MET A 123 -16.32 2.07 -5.35
CA MET A 123 -15.28 2.62 -6.23
C MET A 123 -15.86 3.40 -7.42
N ALA A 124 -17.07 3.07 -7.88
CA ALA A 124 -17.78 3.77 -8.95
C ALA A 124 -18.41 5.09 -8.46
N GLN A 125 -18.93 5.12 -7.24
CA GLN A 125 -19.73 6.24 -6.73
C GLN A 125 -18.95 7.20 -5.83
N ALA A 126 -18.08 6.67 -4.97
CA ALA A 126 -17.39 7.45 -3.96
C ALA A 126 -16.38 8.40 -4.60
N ARG A 127 -16.20 9.56 -3.96
CA ARG A 127 -15.29 10.62 -4.42
C ARG A 127 -14.43 11.08 -3.26
N HIS A 128 -13.18 11.37 -3.57
CA HIS A 128 -12.26 11.94 -2.60
C HIS A 128 -12.78 13.30 -2.10
N PRO A 129 -12.77 13.58 -0.78
CA PRO A 129 -13.44 14.75 -0.21
C PRO A 129 -12.90 16.09 -0.75
N THR A 130 -11.57 16.22 -0.86
CA THR A 130 -10.92 17.46 -1.33
C THR A 130 -10.87 17.58 -2.85
N THR A 131 -10.33 16.58 -3.55
CA THR A 131 -10.13 16.64 -5.01
C THR A 131 -11.40 16.37 -5.81
N ARG A 132 -12.44 15.82 -5.18
CA ARG A 132 -13.71 15.41 -5.81
C ARG A 132 -13.57 14.36 -6.91
N LYS A 133 -12.38 13.79 -7.11
CA LYS A 133 -12.12 12.73 -8.09
C LYS A 133 -12.58 11.37 -7.55
N PRO A 134 -12.96 10.42 -8.42
CA PRO A 134 -13.13 9.04 -8.00
C PRO A 134 -11.80 8.47 -7.51
N TYR A 135 -11.85 7.57 -6.53
CA TYR A 135 -10.64 7.01 -5.91
C TYR A 135 -9.75 6.25 -6.90
N HIS A 136 -10.33 5.55 -7.88
CA HIS A 136 -9.56 4.91 -8.96
C HIS A 136 -8.80 5.90 -9.85
N ALA A 137 -9.14 7.19 -9.82
CA ALA A 137 -8.40 8.24 -10.53
C ALA A 137 -7.39 8.99 -9.63
N MET A 138 -7.30 8.63 -8.34
CA MET A 138 -6.31 9.17 -7.39
C MET A 138 -4.98 8.40 -7.44
N VAL A 139 -4.72 7.73 -8.56
CA VAL A 139 -3.54 6.92 -8.86
C VAL A 139 -2.38 7.76 -9.39
N PHE A 140 -1.16 7.27 -9.22
CA PHE A 140 0.04 7.93 -9.72
C PHE A 140 0.40 7.43 -11.11
N GLN A 141 0.16 8.27 -12.11
CA GLN A 141 0.49 7.99 -13.51
C GLN A 141 1.93 7.46 -13.72
N PRO A 142 2.99 8.06 -13.11
CA PRO A 142 4.35 7.51 -13.23
C PRO A 142 4.47 6.05 -12.77
N MET A 143 3.70 5.64 -11.76
CA MET A 143 3.77 4.29 -11.21
C MET A 143 3.07 3.26 -12.10
N GLN A 144 1.98 3.64 -12.78
CA GLN A 144 1.39 2.81 -13.83
C GLN A 144 2.37 2.58 -14.99
N GLU A 145 3.08 3.63 -15.40
CA GLU A 145 4.11 3.53 -16.44
C GLU A 145 5.27 2.63 -16.01
N LEU A 146 5.68 2.71 -14.73
CA LEU A 146 6.70 1.83 -14.18
C LEU A 146 6.26 0.37 -14.19
N MET A 147 5.04 0.08 -13.76
CA MET A 147 4.49 -1.28 -13.81
C MET A 147 4.41 -1.81 -15.25
N ALA A 148 3.93 -0.99 -16.18
CA ALA A 148 3.89 -1.35 -17.60
C ALA A 148 5.29 -1.61 -18.19
N TYR A 149 6.25 -0.74 -17.86
CA TYR A 149 7.65 -0.88 -18.29
C TYR A 149 8.28 -2.17 -17.76
N LEU A 150 8.04 -2.51 -16.49
CA LEU A 150 8.52 -3.76 -15.90
C LEU A 150 7.91 -4.98 -16.58
N ARG A 151 6.58 -5.00 -16.81
CA ARG A 151 5.91 -6.09 -17.52
C ARG A 151 6.43 -6.26 -18.95
N ALA A 152 6.64 -5.17 -19.68
CA ALA A 152 7.23 -5.19 -21.02
C ALA A 152 8.66 -5.79 -21.03
N ASN A 153 9.35 -5.79 -19.88
CA ASN A 153 10.68 -6.35 -19.67
C ASN A 153 10.65 -7.75 -19.00
N GLY A 154 9.49 -8.40 -18.97
CA GLY A 154 9.30 -9.77 -18.48
C GLY A 154 9.25 -9.90 -16.96
N TYR A 155 8.94 -8.82 -16.24
CA TYR A 155 8.64 -8.89 -14.81
C TYR A 155 7.18 -9.24 -14.54
N GLY A 156 6.93 -10.08 -13.54
CA GLY A 156 5.65 -10.13 -12.86
C GLY A 156 5.52 -8.97 -11.87
N THR A 157 4.44 -8.20 -11.94
CA THR A 157 4.17 -7.07 -11.05
C THR A 157 3.12 -7.45 -10.01
N TRP A 158 3.51 -7.41 -8.73
CA TRP A 158 2.68 -7.83 -7.61
C TRP A 158 2.34 -6.65 -6.70
N ILE A 159 1.17 -6.70 -6.07
CA ILE A 159 0.78 -5.77 -5.01
C ILE A 159 0.94 -6.48 -3.67
N VAL A 160 1.57 -5.82 -2.70
CA VAL A 160 1.84 -6.30 -1.33
C VAL A 160 1.52 -5.17 -0.35
N SER A 161 0.34 -5.20 0.24
CA SER A 161 -0.26 -4.05 0.92
C SER A 161 -0.84 -4.40 2.29
N GLY A 162 -0.75 -3.48 3.24
CA GLY A 162 -1.48 -3.61 4.50
C GLY A 162 -3.01 -3.54 4.33
N GLY A 163 -3.49 -3.02 3.20
CA GLY A 163 -4.90 -3.03 2.84
C GLY A 163 -5.46 -4.44 2.62
N GLY A 164 -6.79 -4.56 2.70
CA GLY A 164 -7.51 -5.82 2.58
C GLY A 164 -7.34 -6.44 1.19
N GLN A 165 -6.94 -7.71 1.15
CA GLN A 165 -6.71 -8.46 -0.08
C GLN A 165 -7.94 -8.43 -0.99
N GLU A 166 -9.12 -8.78 -0.47
CA GLU A 166 -10.35 -8.80 -1.26
C GLU A 166 -10.83 -7.39 -1.64
N PHE A 167 -10.46 -6.37 -0.88
CA PHE A 167 -10.74 -4.98 -1.24
C PHE A 167 -9.91 -4.58 -2.47
N LEU A 168 -8.62 -4.92 -2.48
CA LEU A 168 -7.74 -4.62 -3.61
C LEU A 168 -8.13 -5.42 -4.85
N ARG A 169 -8.34 -6.74 -4.72
CA ARG A 169 -8.70 -7.64 -5.83
C ARG A 169 -9.93 -7.19 -6.61
N ALA A 170 -10.86 -6.48 -5.96
CA ALA A 170 -12.09 -6.02 -6.59
C ALA A 170 -11.88 -4.97 -7.71
N TRP A 171 -10.75 -4.26 -7.75
CA TRP A 171 -10.55 -3.13 -8.67
C TRP A 171 -9.14 -2.99 -9.27
N VAL A 172 -8.09 -3.51 -8.63
CA VAL A 172 -6.70 -3.22 -9.07
C VAL A 172 -6.36 -3.77 -10.45
N GLU A 173 -7.03 -4.82 -10.93
CA GLU A 173 -6.77 -5.38 -12.25
C GLU A 173 -7.11 -4.39 -13.36
N SER A 174 -8.29 -3.75 -13.30
CA SER A 174 -8.72 -2.80 -14.32
C SER A 174 -7.91 -1.49 -14.31
N VAL A 175 -7.27 -1.16 -13.18
CA VAL A 175 -6.52 0.09 -13.01
C VAL A 175 -5.01 -0.08 -13.19
N TYR A 176 -4.44 -1.18 -12.73
CA TYR A 176 -2.98 -1.42 -12.74
C TYR A 176 -2.55 -2.56 -13.67
N GLY A 177 -3.50 -3.35 -14.19
CA GLY A 177 -3.22 -4.58 -14.95
C GLY A 177 -2.57 -5.66 -14.08
N VAL A 178 -2.81 -5.64 -12.77
CA VAL A 178 -2.32 -6.66 -11.82
C VAL A 178 -3.46 -7.62 -11.54
N PRO A 179 -3.37 -8.90 -11.98
CA PRO A 179 -4.46 -9.84 -11.82
C PRO A 179 -4.60 -10.28 -10.35
N PRO A 180 -5.78 -10.75 -9.90
CA PRO A 180 -6.07 -11.02 -8.48
C PRO A 180 -5.08 -11.96 -7.77
N GLN A 181 -4.53 -12.94 -8.48
CA GLN A 181 -3.54 -13.88 -7.96
C GLN A 181 -2.17 -13.25 -7.67
N GLN A 182 -1.90 -12.04 -8.18
CA GLN A 182 -0.69 -11.26 -7.92
C GLN A 182 -0.93 -10.16 -6.86
N VAL A 183 -2.05 -10.23 -6.15
CA VAL A 183 -2.41 -9.31 -5.06
C VAL A 183 -2.31 -10.05 -3.74
N ILE A 184 -1.39 -9.57 -2.90
CA ILE A 184 -1.19 -9.98 -1.51
C ILE A 184 -1.59 -8.78 -0.66
N GLY A 185 -2.55 -9.01 0.23
CA GLY A 185 -2.94 -7.99 1.21
C GLY A 185 -3.24 -8.61 2.56
N SER A 186 -3.67 -7.80 3.52
CA SER A 186 -4.21 -8.31 4.78
C SER A 186 -5.49 -9.10 4.52
N TYR A 187 -5.66 -10.24 5.18
CA TYR A 187 -6.85 -11.06 4.99
C TYR A 187 -7.30 -11.76 6.28
N ALA A 188 -8.61 -11.97 6.34
CA ALA A 188 -9.28 -12.76 7.36
C ALA A 188 -9.55 -14.18 6.84
N GLY A 189 -9.91 -15.08 7.75
CA GLY A 189 -10.17 -16.48 7.41
C GLY A 189 -11.36 -16.64 6.50
N LEU A 190 -11.34 -17.70 5.72
CA LEU A 190 -12.38 -18.06 4.77
C LEU A 190 -13.08 -19.35 5.21
N HIS A 191 -14.39 -19.42 4.99
CA HIS A 191 -15.19 -20.62 5.24
C HIS A 191 -15.89 -21.05 3.95
N TYR A 192 -15.74 -22.32 3.58
CA TYR A 192 -16.46 -22.89 2.46
C TYR A 192 -17.85 -23.34 2.90
N GLU A 193 -18.87 -22.82 2.24
CA GLU A 193 -20.25 -23.29 2.38
C GLU A 193 -20.63 -24.10 1.14
N GLY A 194 -20.91 -25.39 1.36
CA GLY A 194 -21.43 -26.27 0.31
C GLY A 194 -22.93 -26.08 0.08
N GLY A 195 -23.47 -26.75 -0.94
CA GLY A 195 -24.89 -26.69 -1.32
C GLY A 195 -25.03 -26.59 -2.84
N ASP A 196 -26.24 -26.28 -3.30
CA ASP A 196 -26.54 -26.14 -4.75
C ASP A 196 -25.80 -24.94 -5.37
N ALA A 197 -25.49 -23.92 -4.56
CA ALA A 197 -24.67 -22.77 -4.93
C ALA A 197 -23.50 -22.65 -3.93
N PRO A 198 -22.39 -23.38 -4.14
CA PRO A 198 -21.26 -23.36 -3.23
C PRO A 198 -20.63 -21.95 -3.18
N SER A 199 -20.21 -21.52 -1.99
CA SER A 199 -19.69 -20.17 -1.79
C SER A 199 -18.53 -20.12 -0.79
N ILE A 200 -17.80 -19.00 -0.81
CA ILE A 200 -16.71 -18.72 0.12
C ILE A 200 -17.09 -17.50 0.97
N LEU A 201 -17.28 -17.72 2.26
CA LEU A 201 -17.55 -16.68 3.24
C LEU A 201 -16.30 -16.08 3.84
N LYS A 202 -16.33 -14.77 4.07
CA LYS A 202 -15.34 -14.05 4.86
C LYS A 202 -15.69 -14.11 6.33
N THR A 203 -14.79 -14.65 7.15
CA THR A 203 -14.92 -14.66 8.61
C THR A 203 -14.31 -13.39 9.22
N ALA A 204 -14.58 -13.13 10.50
CA ALA A 204 -14.01 -11.99 11.22
C ALA A 204 -12.59 -12.26 11.76
N GLN A 205 -12.12 -13.50 11.73
CA GLN A 205 -10.83 -13.89 12.32
C GLN A 205 -9.69 -13.47 11.38
N PRO A 206 -8.78 -12.56 11.79
CA PRO A 206 -7.62 -12.22 10.95
C PRO A 206 -6.66 -13.41 10.85
N GLU A 207 -6.13 -13.67 9.64
CA GLU A 207 -5.12 -14.70 9.39
C GLU A 207 -3.74 -14.10 9.07
N LEU A 208 -3.71 -12.96 8.37
CA LEU A 208 -2.49 -12.20 8.11
C LEU A 208 -2.81 -10.71 8.08
N VAL A 209 -2.02 -9.93 8.82
CA VAL A 209 -1.87 -8.48 8.59
C VAL A 209 -0.63 -8.29 7.74
N ASP A 210 -0.80 -7.96 6.46
CA ASP A 210 0.29 -7.87 5.47
C ASP A 210 0.97 -6.50 5.51
N ASP A 211 1.39 -6.08 6.71
CA ASP A 211 2.15 -4.86 6.92
C ASP A 211 3.43 -5.14 7.73
N HIS A 212 4.43 -4.29 7.52
CA HIS A 212 5.75 -4.37 8.16
C HIS A 212 6.35 -5.78 8.05
N ALA A 213 6.43 -6.51 9.18
CA ALA A 213 6.96 -7.87 9.23
C ALA A 213 6.03 -8.91 8.57
N GLY A 214 4.76 -8.58 8.38
CA GLY A 214 3.79 -9.38 7.63
C GLY A 214 4.13 -9.48 6.14
N LYS A 215 4.63 -8.38 5.52
CA LYS A 215 4.93 -8.34 4.08
C LYS A 215 5.90 -9.44 3.62
N PRO A 216 7.07 -9.65 4.27
CA PRO A 216 7.93 -10.77 3.93
C PRO A 216 7.26 -12.15 4.09
N VAL A 217 6.37 -12.32 5.07
CA VAL A 217 5.62 -13.56 5.30
C VAL A 217 4.59 -13.78 4.18
N GLY A 218 3.82 -12.75 3.83
CA GLY A 218 2.87 -12.79 2.72
C GLY A 218 3.56 -13.11 1.40
N ILE A 219 4.65 -12.42 1.08
CA ILE A 219 5.41 -12.68 -0.15
C ILE A 219 5.94 -14.12 -0.15
N GLN A 220 6.53 -14.60 0.96
CA GLN A 220 7.00 -15.98 1.05
C GLN A 220 5.86 -17.00 0.88
N ARG A 221 4.64 -16.70 1.36
CA ARG A 221 3.49 -17.61 1.29
C ARG A 221 2.91 -17.70 -0.12
N PHE A 222 2.81 -16.59 -0.85
CA PHE A 222 2.03 -16.53 -2.10
C PHE A 222 2.87 -16.42 -3.36
N SER A 223 4.04 -15.78 -3.32
CA SER A 223 4.83 -15.51 -4.53
C SER A 223 5.94 -16.53 -4.77
N SER A 224 6.08 -17.54 -3.90
CA SER A 224 7.27 -18.37 -3.84
C SER A 224 7.36 -19.40 -4.97
N ALA A 225 7.78 -18.90 -6.13
CA ALA A 225 8.87 -19.50 -6.87
C ALA A 225 10.16 -19.48 -6.01
N GLY A 226 10.23 -20.28 -4.93
CA GLY A 226 11.44 -20.59 -4.15
C GLY A 226 12.39 -19.42 -3.81
N VAL A 227 11.94 -18.45 -3.02
CA VAL A 227 12.78 -17.37 -2.46
C VAL A 227 13.70 -17.98 -1.38
N ARG A 228 15.02 -17.99 -1.59
CA ARG A 228 16.02 -18.54 -0.65
C ARG A 228 16.77 -17.49 0.17
N SER A 229 16.70 -16.20 -0.17
CA SER A 229 17.24 -15.14 0.67
C SER A 229 16.65 -13.77 0.32
N TRP A 230 16.31 -13.01 1.36
CA TRP A 230 15.80 -11.65 1.27
C TRP A 230 16.94 -10.64 1.41
N ARG A 231 17.05 -9.67 0.50
CA ARG A 231 17.89 -8.48 0.67
C ARG A 231 17.07 -7.24 0.33
N SER A 232 16.90 -6.35 1.30
CA SER A 232 16.29 -5.03 1.08
C SER A 232 17.25 -4.14 0.29
N ALA A 233 16.75 -3.52 -0.78
CA ALA A 233 17.51 -2.51 -1.53
C ALA A 233 17.25 -1.12 -0.94
N THR A 234 17.92 -0.80 0.16
CA THR A 234 18.15 0.60 0.57
C THR A 234 19.61 0.76 1.00
N PRO A 235 20.32 1.82 0.56
CA PRO A 235 21.76 1.77 0.41
C PRO A 235 22.50 2.19 1.68
N THR A 236 23.10 1.23 2.36
CA THR A 236 24.43 1.43 2.97
C THR A 236 25.17 0.10 2.95
N ALA A 237 26.23 0.03 2.15
CA ALA A 237 27.21 -1.07 2.09
C ALA A 237 26.69 -2.45 1.65
N ILE A 238 26.82 -2.77 0.35
CA ILE A 238 26.95 -4.16 -0.09
C ILE A 238 28.42 -4.42 -0.44
N SER A 239 29.18 -4.85 0.57
CA SER A 239 30.41 -5.60 0.37
C SER A 239 30.08 -7.09 0.25
N ARG A 240 30.47 -7.66 -0.90
CA ARG A 240 30.80 -9.07 -1.19
C ARG A 240 29.75 -10.19 -0.97
N CYS A 241 29.54 -10.90 -2.09
CA CYS A 241 29.37 -12.34 -2.30
C CYS A 241 28.24 -13.13 -1.60
N SER A 242 27.34 -13.69 -2.41
CA SER A 242 27.24 -15.14 -2.70
C SER A 242 25.95 -15.43 -3.48
N ASN A 243 26.00 -16.40 -4.40
CA ASN A 243 24.91 -16.86 -5.27
C ASN A 243 23.60 -17.08 -4.49
N GLY A 244 22.56 -16.30 -4.83
CA GLY A 244 21.21 -16.44 -4.30
C GLY A 244 20.19 -15.67 -5.15
N ARG A 245 19.02 -16.29 -5.36
CA ARG A 245 17.91 -15.76 -6.17
C ARG A 245 17.41 -14.43 -5.63
N ARG A 246 17.12 -13.46 -6.51
CA ARG A 246 16.88 -12.05 -6.14
C ARG A 246 15.40 -11.69 -6.26
N VAL A 247 14.76 -11.37 -5.14
CA VAL A 247 13.47 -10.64 -5.13
C VAL A 247 13.79 -9.15 -5.04
N VAL A 248 13.16 -8.34 -5.89
CA VAL A 248 13.43 -6.90 -5.97
C VAL A 248 12.26 -6.17 -5.34
N GLN A 249 12.50 -5.60 -4.17
CA GLN A 249 11.54 -4.69 -3.54
C GLN A 249 11.75 -3.29 -4.10
N ALA A 250 10.82 -2.81 -4.93
CA ALA A 250 10.83 -1.43 -5.40
C ALA A 250 10.20 -0.53 -4.32
N ARG A 251 11.00 0.02 -3.41
CA ARG A 251 10.58 1.19 -2.61
C ARG A 251 10.94 2.45 -3.38
N VAL A 252 9.97 2.99 -4.12
CA VAL A 252 10.02 4.39 -4.57
C VAL A 252 8.99 5.13 -3.74
N THR A 253 9.44 5.87 -2.72
CA THR A 253 8.58 6.83 -2.04
C THR A 253 8.43 8.06 -2.93
N PRO A 254 7.21 8.45 -3.34
CA PRO A 254 7.01 9.75 -3.94
C PRO A 254 7.27 10.79 -2.84
N ARG A 255 8.39 11.51 -2.91
CA ARG A 255 8.52 12.72 -2.09
C ARG A 255 7.45 13.70 -2.55
N CYS A 256 6.52 14.02 -1.65
CA CYS A 256 5.49 15.04 -1.80
C CYS A 256 6.05 16.33 -2.44
N CYS A 257 5.64 16.60 -3.68
CA CYS A 257 5.58 17.94 -4.23
C CYS A 257 4.11 18.35 -4.29
N ILE A 258 3.55 18.76 -3.15
CA ILE A 258 2.34 19.58 -3.10
C ILE A 258 2.66 20.72 -2.13
N THR A 259 3.18 21.82 -2.68
CA THR A 259 3.26 23.09 -1.97
C THR A 259 1.83 23.67 -1.91
N PRO A 260 1.27 24.02 -0.74
CA PRO A 260 0.06 24.80 -0.71
C PRO A 260 0.39 26.21 -1.21
N MET A 261 -0.33 26.62 -2.25
CA MET A 261 -0.38 27.98 -2.76
C MET A 261 -0.90 28.89 -1.64
N ALA A 262 0.00 29.61 -0.96
CA ALA A 262 -0.38 30.63 0.01
C ALA A 262 -0.64 31.94 -0.73
N CYS A 263 -1.90 32.41 -0.67
CA CYS A 263 -2.29 33.76 -1.01
C CYS A 263 -1.43 34.79 -0.27
N ALA A 264 -1.13 35.86 -0.99
CA ALA A 264 -0.34 37.00 -0.54
C ALA A 264 -0.82 37.57 0.80
N ASN A 265 0.14 37.89 1.68
CA ASN A 265 0.06 39.14 2.41
C ASN A 265 1.47 39.71 2.63
N SER A 266 1.65 40.93 2.14
CA SER A 266 2.83 41.76 2.26
C SER A 266 3.18 42.09 3.71
N ARG A 267 4.47 41.98 4.09
CA ARG A 267 5.25 43.00 4.83
C ARG A 267 6.67 42.48 5.19
N THR A 268 7.64 43.05 4.48
CA THR A 268 8.95 43.56 4.96
C THR A 268 9.91 42.73 5.85
N THR A 269 11.16 42.71 5.34
CA THR A 269 12.48 42.84 6.00
C THR A 269 13.24 41.63 6.59
N ALA A 270 14.39 41.37 5.92
CA ALA A 270 15.74 41.23 6.48
C ALA A 270 16.22 39.91 7.14
N ASN A 271 17.00 39.16 6.35
CA ASN A 271 18.42 38.83 6.60
C ASN A 271 18.81 38.16 7.95
N ARG A 272 19.21 36.87 7.91
CA ARG A 272 20.54 36.40 8.39
C ARG A 272 20.79 34.91 8.11
N ARG A 273 21.98 34.65 7.55
CA ARG A 273 22.66 33.36 7.41
C ARG A 273 23.16 32.83 8.77
N ARG A 274 23.20 31.50 8.96
CA ARG A 274 24.18 30.68 9.74
C ARG A 274 23.78 29.20 9.61
N ALA A 275 24.48 28.38 8.83
CA ALA A 275 25.71 27.63 9.15
C ALA A 275 25.46 26.38 10.01
N CYS A 276 25.64 25.20 9.39
CA CYS A 276 25.65 23.87 9.99
C CYS A 276 26.88 23.64 10.88
N SER A 277 26.72 22.83 11.93
CA SER A 277 27.75 21.88 12.39
C SER A 277 27.12 20.74 13.23
N PRO A 278 27.63 19.48 13.17
CA PRO A 278 27.02 18.32 13.84
C PRO A 278 27.76 17.93 15.13
N ALA A 279 27.01 17.56 16.17
CA ALA A 279 27.49 16.82 17.34
C ALA A 279 26.44 15.73 17.61
N GLY A 280 26.75 14.42 17.60
CA GLY A 280 27.74 13.79 18.46
C GLY A 280 27.03 13.27 19.71
N TRP A 281 26.25 12.18 19.59
CA TRP A 281 25.54 11.55 20.71
C TRP A 281 26.41 10.45 21.33
N THR A 282 26.92 10.70 22.54
CA THR A 282 27.47 9.69 23.45
C THR A 282 26.42 9.32 24.51
N LYS A 283 26.33 8.01 24.82
CA LYS A 283 25.45 7.43 25.85
C LYS A 283 25.83 7.89 27.26
N PRO A 284 24.87 8.04 28.20
CA PRO A 284 25.17 8.10 29.63
C PRO A 284 25.25 6.69 30.27
N PRO A 285 26.06 6.52 31.33
CA PRO A 285 26.32 5.23 31.98
C PRO A 285 25.25 4.83 33.02
N ARG A 286 25.22 3.54 33.33
CA ARG A 286 24.46 2.91 34.44
C ARG A 286 25.06 3.34 35.78
N ALA A 287 24.20 3.46 36.79
CA ALA A 287 24.59 3.46 38.19
C ALA A 287 23.72 2.43 38.94
N ASP A 288 24.40 1.54 39.63
CA ASP A 288 23.86 0.50 40.50
C ASP A 288 23.50 1.07 41.90
N GLY A 289 22.32 0.69 42.40
CA GLY A 289 22.04 0.27 43.80
C GLY A 289 21.97 1.33 44.91
N PRO A 290 21.52 0.92 46.12
CA PRO A 290 21.02 -0.40 46.52
C PRO A 290 19.49 -0.58 46.42
#